data_AF-A0A137SPQ3-F1
#
_entry.id   AF-A0A137SPQ3-F1
#
_cell.length_a   1.000
_cell.length_b   1.000
_cell.length_c   1.000
_cell.angle_alpha   90.00
_cell.angle_beta   90.00
_cell.angle_gamma   90.00
#
_symmetry.space_group_name_H-M   'P 1'
#
loop_
_entity.id
_entity.type
_entity.pdbx_description
1 polymer ?
#
loop_
_entity_poly.entity_id
_entity_poly.type
_entity_poly.pdbx_seq_one_letter_code
_entity_poly.pdbx_strand_id
1 'polypeptide(L)'
;MGFFSSGQKTMAQSIYEKEVKPNLCEKDGFVHVIMINSFSKWLNQLFGVEDKYTNQVGEIVNGMQADGYEIVDIKFATLQNQGMFKDCEGFNTLIIYK
;
A
#
# COMPACT_ATOMS: atom_id res chain seq x y z
N MET A 1 16.93 7.15 1.20
CA MET A 1 17.46 6.27 2.26
C MET A 1 17.23 6.91 3.62
N GLY A 2 15.97 6.99 4.07
CA GLY A 2 15.66 7.31 5.47
C GLY A 2 15.66 6.02 6.29
N PHE A 3 15.88 6.12 7.60
CA PHE A 3 15.91 4.99 8.53
C PHE A 3 14.59 4.21 8.53
N PHE A 4 14.47 3.27 7.59
CA PHE A 4 13.46 2.22 7.61
C PHE A 4 13.77 1.34 8.82
N SER A 5 12.81 1.13 9.73
CA SER A 5 12.96 0.00 10.63
C SER A 5 12.84 -1.26 9.78
N SER A 6 13.86 -2.10 9.79
CA SER A 6 13.92 -3.36 9.03
C SER A 6 12.64 -4.19 9.19
N GLY A 7 12.01 -4.15 10.37
CA GLY A 7 10.74 -4.83 10.64
C GLY A 7 9.54 -4.33 9.82
N GLN A 8 9.42 -3.03 9.52
CA GLN A 8 8.31 -2.51 8.69
C GLN A 8 8.43 -2.96 7.24
N LYS A 9 9.65 -2.94 6.70
CA LYS A 9 9.94 -3.42 5.35
C LYS A 9 9.66 -4.91 5.21
N THR A 10 10.10 -5.72 6.19
CA THR A 10 9.82 -7.16 6.20
C THR A 10 8.32 -7.47 6.30
N MET A 11 7.57 -6.71 7.10
CA MET A 11 6.11 -6.88 7.17
C MET A 11 5.44 -6.50 5.84
N ALA A 12 5.82 -5.39 5.21
CA ALA A 12 5.27 -4.97 3.93
C ALA A 12 5.57 -5.98 2.81
N GLN A 13 6.79 -6.52 2.77
CA GLN A 13 7.17 -7.60 1.84
C GLN A 13 6.36 -8.88 2.09
N SER A 14 6.14 -9.25 3.36
CA SER A 14 5.29 -10.40 3.69
C SER A 14 3.84 -10.19 3.24
N ILE A 15 3.32 -8.96 3.24
CA ILE A 15 1.97 -8.65 2.74
C ILE A 15 1.94 -8.77 1.22
N TYR A 16 2.95 -8.25 0.53
CA TYR A 16 3.05 -8.38 -0.92
C TYR A 16 2.99 -9.85 -1.36
N GLU A 17 3.85 -10.70 -0.79
CA GLU A 17 3.94 -12.11 -1.18
C GLU A 17 2.72 -12.94 -0.81
N LYS A 18 2.06 -12.64 0.32
CA LYS A 18 0.94 -13.46 0.84
C LYS A 18 -0.44 -13.02 0.38
N GLU A 19 -0.64 -11.71 0.22
CA GLU A 19 -1.97 -11.14 0.00
C GLU A 19 -2.09 -10.48 -1.37
N VAL A 20 -1.05 -9.78 -1.84
CA VAL A 20 -1.13 -9.03 -3.11
C VAL A 20 -0.85 -9.95 -4.28
N LYS A 21 0.35 -10.54 -4.32
CA LYS A 21 0.85 -11.32 -5.47
C LYS A 21 -0.07 -12.47 -5.88
N PRO A 22 -0.67 -13.26 -4.97
CA PRO A 22 -1.59 -14.34 -5.35
C PRO A 22 -2.90 -13.85 -5.96
N ASN A 23 -3.27 -12.58 -5.75
CA ASN A 23 -4.49 -11.96 -6.27
C ASN A 23 -4.22 -11.05 -7.48
N LEU A 24 -2.98 -10.99 -7.97
CA LEU A 24 -2.68 -10.29 -9.22
C LEU A 24 -3.14 -11.13 -10.41
N CYS A 25 -3.76 -10.47 -11.39
CA CYS A 25 -4.10 -11.08 -12.65
C CYS A 25 -2.83 -11.33 -13.47
N GLU A 26 -2.84 -12.40 -14.27
CA GLU A 26 -1.76 -12.64 -15.23
C GLU A 26 -1.65 -11.48 -16.23
N LYS A 27 -0.45 -11.30 -16.77
CA LYS A 27 -0.18 -10.26 -17.78
C LYS A 27 -0.80 -10.64 -19.12
N ASP A 28 -2.05 -10.27 -19.29
CA ASP A 28 -2.85 -10.50 -20.48
C ASP A 28 -2.96 -9.25 -21.39
N GLY A 29 -2.34 -8.14 -20.98
CA GLY A 29 -2.38 -6.85 -21.69
C GLY A 29 -3.63 -6.03 -21.42
N PHE A 30 -4.56 -6.51 -20.60
CA PHE A 30 -5.69 -5.74 -20.11
C PHE A 30 -5.32 -4.89 -18.90
N VAL A 31 -6.17 -3.91 -18.59
CA VAL A 31 -6.02 -3.07 -17.41
C VAL A 31 -6.75 -3.74 -16.26
N HIS A 32 -6.02 -4.00 -15.19
CA HIS A 32 -6.52 -4.61 -13.97
C HIS A 32 -6.47 -3.62 -12.81
N VAL A 33 -7.21 -3.93 -11.76
CA VAL A 33 -7.25 -3.12 -10.54
C VAL A 33 -7.09 -3.99 -9.31
N ILE A 34 -6.38 -3.48 -8.30
CA ILE A 34 -6.28 -4.10 -6.99
C ILE A 34 -6.46 -3.04 -5.92
N MET A 35 -7.35 -3.30 -4.96
CA MET A 35 -7.59 -2.42 -3.83
C MET A 35 -6.87 -2.96 -2.60
N ILE A 36 -6.15 -2.08 -1.92
CA ILE A 36 -5.37 -2.38 -0.73
C ILE A 36 -5.87 -1.50 0.41
N ASN A 37 -6.21 -2.14 1.52
CA ASN A 37 -6.61 -1.44 2.74
C ASN A 37 -5.40 -1.31 3.67
N SER A 38 -5.17 -0.11 4.18
CA SER A 38 -4.06 0.19 5.08
C SER A 38 -4.47 1.23 6.13
N PHE A 39 -3.65 1.38 7.17
CA PHE A 39 -3.95 2.29 8.28
C PHE A 39 -2.71 3.13 8.61
N SER A 40 -2.90 4.43 8.86
CA SER A 40 -1.86 5.31 9.40
C SER A 40 -1.36 4.83 10.77
N LYS A 41 -0.27 5.43 11.26
CA LYS A 41 0.15 5.27 12.65
C LYS A 41 -0.77 6.02 13.63
N TRP A 42 -1.34 7.16 13.23
CA TRP A 42 -2.16 8.06 14.07
C TRP A 42 -3.08 8.92 13.20
N LEU A 43 -4.13 9.54 13.77
CA LEU A 43 -4.82 10.72 13.22
C LEU A 43 -3.78 11.81 12.93
N ASN A 44 -3.28 11.85 11.70
CA ASN A 44 -2.05 12.57 11.40
C ASN A 44 -2.35 14.04 11.13
N GLN A 45 -2.48 14.84 12.20
CA GLN A 45 -2.57 16.31 12.12
C GLN A 45 -1.17 16.98 12.01
N LEU A 46 -0.09 16.19 12.01
CA LEU A 46 1.26 16.69 11.86
C LEU A 46 1.58 16.87 10.37
N PHE A 47 1.99 18.08 9.99
CA PHE A 47 2.47 18.36 8.64
C PHE A 47 3.80 17.63 8.40
N GLY A 48 3.75 16.53 7.65
CA GLY A 48 4.91 15.68 7.38
C GLY A 48 4.56 14.46 6.55
N VAL A 49 5.55 13.61 6.28
CA VAL A 49 5.36 12.34 5.56
C VAL A 49 4.81 11.31 6.54
N GLU A 50 3.65 10.73 6.24
CA GLU A 50 3.16 9.56 6.97
C GLU A 50 3.97 8.33 6.51
N ASP A 51 4.83 7.83 7.39
CA ASP A 51 5.86 6.86 7.00
C ASP A 51 5.31 5.43 6.86
N LYS A 52 4.29 5.02 7.62
CA LYS A 52 3.77 3.65 7.57
C LYS A 52 3.03 3.36 6.27
N TYR A 53 2.03 4.17 5.95
CA TYR A 53 1.25 4.12 4.72
C TYR A 53 2.17 4.24 3.51
N THR A 54 3.04 5.27 3.50
CA THR A 54 3.96 5.51 2.39
C THR A 54 4.87 4.31 2.14
N ASN A 55 5.44 3.72 3.21
CA ASN A 55 6.32 2.57 3.07
C ASN A 55 5.56 1.30 2.65
N GLN A 56 4.37 1.06 3.18
CA GLN A 56 3.56 -0.12 2.85
C GLN A 56 3.13 -0.11 1.38
N VAL A 57 2.54 0.99 0.92
CA VAL A 57 2.13 1.14 -0.48
C VAL A 57 3.35 1.12 -1.40
N GLY A 58 4.43 1.80 -1.00
CA GLY A 58 5.68 1.84 -1.77
C GLY A 58 6.30 0.46 -1.99
N GLU A 59 6.39 -0.39 -0.97
CA GLU A 59 6.93 -1.75 -1.13
C GLU A 59 6.04 -2.63 -2.02
N ILE A 60 4.70 -2.46 -1.96
CA ILE A 60 3.78 -3.20 -2.84
C ILE A 60 3.97 -2.78 -4.30
N VAL A 61 4.02 -1.47 -4.56
CA VAL A 61 4.27 -0.92 -5.90
C VAL A 61 5.63 -1.41 -6.44
N ASN A 62 6.66 -1.36 -5.61
CA ASN A 62 7.99 -1.88 -5.98
C ASN A 62 7.95 -3.38 -6.29
N GLY A 63 7.22 -4.18 -5.50
CA GLY A 63 7.04 -5.61 -5.74
C GLY A 63 6.36 -5.89 -7.07
N MET A 64 5.25 -5.20 -7.35
CA MET A 64 4.53 -5.31 -8.63
C MET A 64 5.43 -4.95 -9.81
N GLN A 65 6.18 -3.86 -9.72
CA GLN A 65 7.11 -3.44 -10.77
C GLN A 65 8.29 -4.41 -10.93
N ALA A 66 8.80 -4.99 -9.83
CA ALA A 66 9.86 -6.00 -9.87
C ALA A 66 9.39 -7.31 -10.53
N ASP A 67 8.12 -7.68 -10.32
CA ASP A 67 7.48 -8.79 -11.02
C ASP A 67 7.09 -8.41 -12.48
N GLY A 68 7.34 -7.15 -12.87
CA GLY A 68 7.26 -6.64 -14.23
C GLY A 68 5.86 -6.15 -14.65
N TYR A 69 4.98 -5.82 -13.70
CA TYR A 69 3.73 -5.13 -13.97
C TYR A 69 3.96 -3.65 -14.22
N GLU A 70 3.17 -3.06 -15.11
CA GLU A 70 3.17 -1.62 -15.36
C GLU A 70 2.11 -0.95 -14.48
N ILE A 71 2.51 0.02 -13.66
CA ILE A 71 1.56 0.79 -12.86
C ILE A 71 1.02 1.93 -13.70
N VAL A 72 -0.30 1.92 -13.94
CA VAL A 72 -0.99 2.93 -14.75
C VAL A 72 -1.38 4.13 -13.90
N ASP A 73 -1.95 3.89 -12.72
CA ASP A 73 -2.39 4.94 -11.81
C ASP A 73 -2.55 4.40 -10.38
N ILE A 74 -2.47 5.28 -9.39
CA ILE A 74 -2.73 4.96 -7.98
C ILE A 74 -3.71 5.99 -7.42
N LYS A 75 -4.89 5.53 -7.03
CA LYS A 75 -5.92 6.35 -6.40
C LYS A 75 -5.99 6.02 -4.92
N PHE A 76 -6.34 7.01 -4.08
CA PHE A 76 -6.53 6.78 -2.66
C PHE A 76 -7.79 7.47 -2.14
N ALA A 77 -8.37 6.90 -1.10
CA ALA A 77 -9.45 7.49 -0.32
C ALA A 77 -9.13 7.35 1.17
N THR A 78 -9.44 8.39 1.94
CA THR A 78 -9.26 8.40 3.39
C THR A 78 -10.57 8.03 4.09
N LEU A 79 -10.45 7.27 5.16
CA LEU A 79 -11.54 6.91 6.06
C LEU A 79 -11.14 7.39 7.46
N GLN A 80 -11.90 8.33 8.00
CA GLN A 80 -11.67 8.82 9.35
C GLN A 80 -12.24 7.85 10.40
N ASN A 81 -11.81 8.03 11.66
CA ASN A 81 -12.32 7.29 12.82
C ASN A 81 -12.17 5.77 12.73
N GLN A 82 -11.04 5.31 12.19
CA GLN A 82 -10.71 3.89 12.08
C GLN A 82 -9.90 3.40 13.29
N GLY A 83 -9.81 2.07 13.46
CA GLY A 83 -9.14 1.45 14.61
C GLY A 83 -10.04 1.28 15.84
N MET A 84 -9.60 0.46 16.80
CA MET A 84 -10.41 0.10 17.98
C MET A 84 -10.81 1.32 18.83
N PHE A 85 -9.96 2.34 18.86
CA PHE A 85 -10.18 3.59 19.60
C PHE A 85 -10.57 4.77 18.71
N LYS A 86 -10.83 4.55 17.41
CA LYS A 86 -11.15 5.60 16.42
C LYS A 86 -10.05 6.67 16.27
N ASP A 87 -8.83 6.32 16.59
CA ASP A 87 -7.66 7.19 16.64
C ASP A 87 -6.76 7.08 15.39
N CYS A 88 -7.16 6.26 14.42
CA CYS A 88 -6.43 6.04 13.18
C CYS A 88 -7.23 6.54 11.96
N GLU A 89 -6.50 6.90 10.91
CA GLU A 89 -7.07 7.06 9.58
C GLU A 89 -6.82 5.79 8.77
N GLY A 90 -7.88 5.27 8.15
CA GLY A 90 -7.77 4.22 7.15
C GLY A 90 -7.51 4.84 5.78
N PHE A 91 -6.75 4.13 4.96
CA PHE A 91 -6.54 4.45 3.57
C PHE A 91 -6.90 3.26 2.71
N ASN A 92 -7.79 3.50 1.74
CA ASN A 92 -8.07 2.56 0.68
C ASN A 92 -7.31 3.03 -0.55
N THR A 93 -6.37 2.21 -1.01
CA THR A 93 -5.52 2.52 -2.16
C THR A 93 -5.90 1.59 -3.31
N LEU A 94 -6.37 2.15 -4.41
CA LEU A 94 -6.66 1.41 -5.64
C LEU A 94 -5.48 1.59 -6.60
N ILE A 95 -4.78 0.49 -6.89
CA ILE A 95 -3.70 0.45 -7.86
C ILE A 95 -4.28 -0.07 -9.17
N ILE A 96 -4.09 0.69 -10.24
CA ILE A 96 -4.46 0.33 -11.61
C ILE A 96 -3.18 -0.10 -12.32
N TYR A 97 -3.17 -1.30 -12.90
CA TYR A 97 -1.97 -1.91 -13.46
C TYR A 97 -2.24 -2.69 -14.76
N LYS A 98 -1.17 -3.10 -15.44
CA LYS A 98 -1.15 -4.01 -16.59
C LYS A 98 -0.07 -5.07 -16.40
#